data_AF-A0A7W7VWW4-F1
#
_entry.id   AF-A0A7W7VWW4-F1
#
_cell.length_a   1.000
_cell.length_b   1.000
_cell.length_c   1.000
_cell.angle_alpha   90.00
_cell.angle_beta   90.00
_cell.angle_gamma   90.00
#
_symmetry.space_group_name_H-M   'P 1'
#
loop_
_entity.id
_entity.type
_entity.pdbx_description
1 polymer ?
#
loop_
_entity_poly.entity_id
_entity_poly.type
_entity_poly.pdbx_seq_one_letter_code
_entity_poly.pdbx_strand_id
1 'polypeptide(L)'
;MTISSGSWAAEPDDDAARDAARLLADRETGQGLGPAEVFEELDFLVYGVNRAGRGLRGSAAATPSSAATSSSSATDGSATDSSAVDSDAMSAYESQNGELCWVELCSGDWTSLEGPYVTVRTYQPGVQRYTPLPELEELVERERDRVYEQLGIDEGDSPGQVRALREWISVEGEPVAVQIHEERGAGSGPSAQARTVWAGRLLVYGSVVLICGRGIGPADIELSHLRHHDYERFTVGRAALLRQVHARRRERLAQVQRSNLALTGLDAHRALLEFSVERALAHRAHRLSCGRAKLPRRLRVAEPPEQWEAAVRQQMRYAGESRVEAGESIGLMVAHLLGLAERAQWLVGSAQGRAALEELIRYTVFASQVPSLPAHLAWAELARSRRLGPEAAELAERAWLAAWERWRRERNH
;
A
#
# COMPACT_ATOMS: atom_id res chain seq x y z
N MET A 1 -48.09 -1.05 -7.99
CA MET A 1 -47.07 -2.10 -7.80
C MET A 1 -45.71 -1.41 -7.83
N THR A 2 -45.16 -1.13 -6.66
CA THR A 2 -43.90 -0.41 -6.45
C THR A 2 -42.75 -1.41 -6.54
N ILE A 3 -41.94 -1.29 -7.60
CA ILE A 3 -40.70 -2.07 -7.74
C ILE A 3 -39.54 -1.09 -7.60
N SER A 4 -38.75 -1.35 -6.56
CA SER A 4 -37.50 -0.69 -6.21
C SER A 4 -36.53 -0.70 -7.40
N SER A 5 -36.21 0.49 -7.91
CA SER A 5 -35.13 0.70 -8.87
C SER A 5 -33.80 0.62 -8.12
N GLY A 6 -33.06 -0.46 -8.36
CA GLY A 6 -31.74 -0.70 -7.80
C GLY A 6 -30.80 0.49 -8.05
N SER A 7 -30.36 1.06 -6.93
CA SER A 7 -29.36 2.12 -6.84
C SER A 7 -28.04 1.66 -7.45
N TRP A 8 -27.65 2.26 -8.58
CA TRP A 8 -26.30 2.15 -9.15
C TRP A 8 -25.38 3.29 -8.68
N ALA A 9 -25.91 4.23 -7.90
CA ALA A 9 -25.11 4.91 -6.90
C ALA A 9 -25.04 3.95 -5.72
N ALA A 10 -24.02 3.07 -5.70
CA ALA A 10 -23.52 2.68 -4.39
C ALA A 10 -23.16 4.01 -3.73
N GLU A 11 -23.97 4.47 -2.77
CA GLU A 11 -23.45 5.43 -1.80
C GLU A 11 -22.07 4.89 -1.41
N PRO A 12 -21.00 5.71 -1.45
CA PRO A 12 -19.70 5.26 -1.00
C PRO A 12 -19.96 4.65 0.35
N ASP A 13 -19.81 3.33 0.42
CA ASP A 13 -20.42 2.48 1.42
C ASP A 13 -19.95 3.02 2.77
N ASP A 14 -20.76 3.89 3.37
CA ASP A 14 -20.41 4.64 4.57
C ASP A 14 -20.26 3.60 5.68
N ASP A 15 -20.95 2.45 5.51
CA ASP A 15 -20.78 1.21 6.23
C ASP A 15 -19.48 0.50 5.90
N ALA A 16 -18.93 0.47 4.67
CA ALA A 16 -17.59 -0.10 4.44
C ALA A 16 -16.46 0.81 4.92
N ALA A 17 -16.62 2.14 4.88
CA ALA A 17 -15.66 3.07 5.45
C ALA A 17 -15.75 3.10 6.98
N ARG A 18 -16.96 3.03 7.56
CA ARG A 18 -17.19 2.83 9.00
C ARG A 18 -16.75 1.45 9.43
N ASP A 19 -17.01 0.39 8.69
CA ASP A 19 -16.59 -0.99 9.00
C ASP A 19 -15.08 -1.14 8.80
N ALA A 20 -14.46 -0.47 7.82
CA ALA A 20 -13.00 -0.41 7.73
C ALA A 20 -12.41 0.39 8.90
N ALA A 21 -13.02 1.51 9.29
CA ALA A 21 -12.61 2.28 10.46
C ALA A 21 -12.91 1.54 11.77
N ARG A 22 -13.94 0.69 11.81
CA ARG A 22 -14.35 -0.14 12.95
C ARG A 22 -13.56 -1.43 13.03
N LEU A 23 -13.09 -1.99 11.91
CA LEU A 23 -12.13 -3.10 11.83
C LEU A 23 -10.71 -2.63 12.10
N LEU A 24 -10.36 -1.40 11.71
CA LEU A 24 -9.12 -0.75 12.10
C LEU A 24 -9.15 -0.33 13.57
N ALA A 25 -10.28 0.20 14.05
CA ALA A 25 -10.50 0.43 15.47
C ALA A 25 -10.51 -0.91 16.22
N ASP A 26 -11.21 -1.96 15.81
CA ASP A 26 -11.19 -3.28 16.44
C ASP A 26 -9.82 -3.98 16.30
N ARG A 27 -8.97 -3.59 15.34
CA ARG A 27 -7.54 -3.97 15.31
C ARG A 27 -6.67 -3.14 16.27
N GLU A 28 -7.00 -1.88 16.48
CA GLU A 28 -6.27 -0.93 17.33
C GLU A 28 -6.74 -0.93 18.80
N THR A 29 -8.00 -1.28 19.05
CA THR A 29 -8.75 -1.38 20.31
C THR A 29 -9.32 -2.77 20.51
N GLY A 30 -8.79 -3.79 19.82
CA GLY A 30 -9.19 -5.17 20.01
C GLY A 30 -9.37 -5.45 21.49
N GLN A 31 -10.51 -6.01 21.85
CA GLN A 31 -10.81 -6.56 23.18
C GLN A 31 -9.90 -7.78 23.47
N GLY A 32 -8.63 -7.64 23.13
CA GLY A 32 -7.57 -8.61 23.26
C GLY A 32 -6.56 -8.10 24.28
N LEU A 33 -5.80 -9.05 24.77
CA LEU A 33 -4.81 -8.92 25.81
C LEU A 33 -3.93 -7.70 25.60
N GLY A 34 -3.66 -6.96 26.66
CA GLY A 34 -2.64 -5.93 26.66
C GLY A 34 -1.28 -6.53 26.24
N PRO A 35 -0.34 -5.73 25.71
CA PRO A 35 0.92 -6.26 25.22
C PRO A 35 1.76 -6.98 26.30
N ALA A 36 1.60 -6.61 27.57
CA ALA A 36 2.19 -7.33 28.69
C ALA A 36 1.51 -8.69 28.93
N GLU A 37 0.16 -8.71 28.91
CA GLU A 37 -0.65 -9.91 29.07
C GLU A 37 -0.34 -10.94 27.96
N VAL A 38 -0.08 -10.49 26.72
CA VAL A 38 0.36 -11.37 25.62
C VAL A 38 1.61 -12.17 25.99
N PHE A 39 2.59 -11.55 26.68
CA PHE A 39 3.81 -12.24 27.11
C PHE A 39 3.60 -13.14 28.33
N GLU A 40 2.63 -12.81 29.19
CA GLU A 40 2.27 -13.64 30.34
C GLU A 40 1.53 -14.91 29.91
N GLU A 41 0.76 -14.85 28.82
CA GLU A 41 0.02 -16.00 28.27
C GLU A 41 0.82 -16.87 27.29
N LEU A 42 2.11 -16.59 27.08
CA LEU A 42 2.94 -17.39 26.17
C LEU A 42 3.11 -18.83 26.66
N ASP A 43 2.59 -19.77 25.88
CA ASP A 43 2.80 -21.21 26.02
C ASP A 43 3.86 -21.77 25.05
N PHE A 44 4.47 -20.92 24.22
CA PHE A 44 5.54 -21.29 23.29
C PHE A 44 6.71 -20.30 23.29
N LEU A 45 7.86 -20.76 22.80
CA LEU A 45 9.07 -19.95 22.67
C LEU A 45 8.89 -18.90 21.57
N VAL A 46 9.13 -17.63 21.90
CA VAL A 46 9.14 -16.51 20.96
C VAL A 46 10.58 -16.11 20.66
N TYR A 47 10.89 -15.90 19.38
CA TYR A 47 12.22 -15.49 18.92
C TYR A 47 12.26 -14.01 18.60
N GLY A 48 13.36 -13.37 19.00
CA GLY A 48 13.72 -12.01 18.62
C GLY A 48 15.17 -11.94 18.12
N VAL A 49 15.56 -10.81 17.54
CA VAL A 49 16.94 -10.63 17.07
C VAL A 49 17.86 -10.28 18.24
N ASN A 50 18.95 -11.02 18.36
CA ASN A 50 20.02 -10.76 19.33
C ASN A 50 20.91 -9.61 18.85
N ARG A 51 20.90 -8.51 19.61
CA ARG A 51 21.72 -7.31 19.33
C ARG A 51 23.18 -7.42 19.74
N ALA A 52 23.55 -8.47 20.48
CA ALA A 52 24.95 -8.75 20.76
C ALA A 52 25.69 -9.24 19.50
N GLY A 53 24.95 -9.73 18.49
CA GLY A 53 25.49 -10.17 17.20
C GLY A 53 26.03 -9.03 16.34
N ARG A 54 26.91 -9.38 15.39
CA ARG A 54 27.64 -8.43 14.52
C ARG A 54 26.75 -7.59 13.58
N GLY A 55 25.56 -8.07 13.22
CA GLY A 55 24.81 -7.55 12.07
C GLY A 55 24.01 -6.26 12.28
N LEU A 56 23.38 -6.09 13.45
CA LEU A 56 22.43 -4.98 13.66
C LEU A 56 23.07 -3.63 13.96
N ARG A 57 24.32 -3.59 14.41
CA ARG A 57 25.00 -2.32 14.78
C ARG A 57 25.39 -1.44 13.60
N GLY A 58 24.98 -1.82 12.39
CA GLY A 58 25.52 -1.29 11.15
C GLY A 58 26.98 -1.73 11.03
N SER A 59 27.33 -2.45 9.96
CA SER A 59 28.72 -2.44 9.53
C SER A 59 29.07 -0.98 9.26
N ALA A 60 29.71 -0.29 10.21
CA ALA A 60 30.33 1.00 9.97
C ALA A 60 31.15 0.82 8.69
N ALA A 61 30.66 1.41 7.60
CA ALA A 61 31.24 1.21 6.27
C ALA A 61 32.74 1.38 6.42
N ALA A 62 33.51 0.33 6.14
CA ALA A 62 34.94 0.30 6.37
C ALA A 62 35.55 1.55 5.74
N THR A 63 35.84 2.55 6.56
CA THR A 63 36.36 3.83 6.09
C THR A 63 37.70 3.48 5.46
N PRO A 64 37.92 3.76 4.16
CA PRO A 64 39.20 3.48 3.56
C PRO A 64 40.25 4.27 4.35
N SER A 65 41.16 3.52 4.97
CA SER A 65 42.31 4.04 5.71
C SER A 65 43.12 4.96 4.80
N SER A 66 42.83 6.26 4.83
CA SER A 66 43.72 7.28 4.30
C SER A 66 44.59 7.76 5.45
N ALA A 67 45.87 7.47 5.33
CA ALA A 67 46.88 7.83 6.30
C ALA A 67 47.02 9.35 6.41
N ALA A 68 46.98 9.82 7.66
CA ALA A 68 47.73 10.93 8.24
C ALA A 68 47.89 12.23 7.43
N THR A 69 47.25 13.31 7.89
CA THR A 69 48.00 14.51 8.32
C THR A 69 47.22 15.24 9.41
N SER A 70 47.88 15.45 10.53
CA SER A 70 47.42 16.15 11.74
C SER A 70 47.29 17.66 11.53
N SER A 71 46.14 18.24 11.89
CA SER A 71 46.11 19.59 12.47
C SER A 71 44.83 19.79 13.29
N SER A 72 45.06 20.04 14.58
CA SER A 72 44.08 20.32 15.62
C SER A 72 43.35 21.65 15.40
N SER A 73 42.02 21.63 15.42
CA SER A 73 41.23 22.78 15.85
C SER A 73 39.99 22.27 16.58
N ALA A 74 39.99 22.43 17.90
CA ALA A 74 38.87 22.19 18.77
C ALA A 74 37.74 23.17 18.43
N THR A 75 36.59 22.64 18.01
CA THR A 75 35.31 23.35 18.05
C THR A 75 34.29 22.47 18.74
N ASP A 76 33.67 23.07 19.74
CA ASP A 76 32.69 22.51 20.66
C ASP A 76 31.52 21.80 19.99
N GLY A 77 31.29 20.55 20.38
CA GLY A 77 30.20 20.27 21.32
C GLY A 77 28.77 20.52 20.84
N SER A 78 28.37 19.94 19.72
CA SER A 78 26.96 19.58 19.50
C SER A 78 26.83 18.27 18.72
N ALA A 79 27.45 17.23 19.28
CA ALA A 79 27.04 15.87 19.01
C ALA A 79 25.75 15.62 19.81
N THR A 80 24.62 16.13 19.32
CA THR A 80 23.39 15.36 19.45
C THR A 80 23.61 14.14 18.58
N ASP A 81 24.30 13.15 19.16
CA ASP A 81 24.32 11.78 18.68
C ASP A 81 22.86 11.41 18.42
N SER A 82 22.48 11.47 17.16
CA SER A 82 21.49 10.56 16.63
C SER A 82 22.11 9.18 16.70
N SER A 83 22.27 8.64 17.92
CA SER A 83 22.28 7.20 18.11
C SER A 83 21.03 6.76 17.40
N ALA A 84 21.15 6.20 16.19
CA ALA A 84 20.04 5.60 15.48
C ALA A 84 19.34 4.74 16.54
N VAL A 85 18.14 5.17 16.93
CA VAL A 85 17.51 4.64 18.14
C VAL A 85 17.16 3.23 17.75
N ASP A 86 18.04 2.30 18.13
CA ASP A 86 17.84 0.88 17.92
C ASP A 86 16.53 0.54 18.61
N SER A 87 15.43 0.46 17.86
CA SER A 87 14.10 0.40 18.42
C SER A 87 13.54 -1.00 18.26
N ASP A 88 13.31 -1.68 19.38
CA ASP A 88 12.64 -2.98 19.38
C ASP A 88 11.20 -2.79 19.80
N ALA A 89 10.26 -3.34 19.06
CA ALA A 89 8.85 -3.27 19.41
C ALA A 89 8.10 -4.54 19.04
N MET A 90 7.09 -4.86 19.84
CA MET A 90 6.06 -5.79 19.40
C MET A 90 5.17 -5.08 18.39
N SER A 91 5.25 -5.49 17.13
CA SER A 91 4.53 -4.87 16.02
C SER A 91 3.09 -5.39 15.91
N ALA A 92 2.88 -6.69 16.06
CA ALA A 92 1.57 -7.32 15.97
C ALA A 92 1.54 -8.68 16.70
N TYR A 93 0.33 -9.17 16.97
CA TYR A 93 0.04 -10.51 17.45
C TYR A 93 -1.38 -10.89 17.02
N GLU A 94 -1.71 -12.18 17.05
CA GLU A 94 -3.07 -12.67 16.79
C GLU A 94 -3.41 -13.77 17.79
N SER A 95 -4.63 -13.71 18.34
CA SER A 95 -5.22 -14.79 19.12
C SER A 95 -6.45 -15.36 18.40
N GLN A 96 -6.63 -16.67 18.47
CA GLN A 96 -7.81 -17.37 17.96
C GLN A 96 -8.37 -18.24 19.07
N ASN A 97 -9.67 -18.11 19.34
CA ASN A 97 -10.37 -18.82 20.42
C ASN A 97 -9.76 -18.61 21.82
N GLY A 98 -9.13 -17.46 22.07
CA GLY A 98 -8.47 -17.14 23.34
C GLY A 98 -7.05 -17.71 23.47
N GLU A 99 -6.53 -18.38 22.43
CA GLU A 99 -5.15 -18.86 22.40
C GLU A 99 -4.30 -18.00 21.47
N LEU A 100 -3.06 -17.70 21.87
CA LEU A 100 -2.15 -16.89 21.07
C LEU A 100 -1.57 -17.71 19.91
N CYS A 101 -1.87 -17.34 18.68
CA CYS A 101 -1.43 -18.08 17.50
C CYS A 101 -0.03 -17.65 17.02
N TRP A 102 0.28 -16.35 17.10
CA TRP A 102 1.59 -15.83 16.74
C TRP A 102 1.86 -14.45 17.33
N VAL A 103 3.16 -14.14 17.45
CA VAL A 103 3.69 -12.82 17.86
C VAL A 103 4.69 -12.34 16.82
N GLU A 104 4.61 -11.07 16.42
CA GLU A 104 5.55 -10.41 15.52
C GLU A 104 6.31 -9.29 16.23
N LEU A 105 7.62 -9.49 16.33
CA LEU A 105 8.57 -8.53 16.87
C LEU A 105 9.29 -7.83 15.73
N CYS A 106 9.67 -6.58 15.94
CA CYS A 106 10.52 -5.85 15.03
C CYS A 106 11.72 -5.26 15.76
N SER A 107 12.83 -5.15 15.04
CA SER A 107 14.13 -4.68 15.52
C SER A 107 14.82 -3.82 14.47
N GLY A 108 15.48 -2.75 14.91
CA GLY A 108 16.26 -1.85 14.07
C GLY A 108 15.60 -0.48 13.89
N ASP A 109 15.88 0.18 12.76
CA ASP A 109 15.28 1.47 12.42
C ASP A 109 14.07 1.29 11.53
N TRP A 110 12.89 1.20 12.16
CA TRP A 110 11.61 1.14 11.44
C TRP A 110 11.26 2.43 10.68
N THR A 111 12.04 3.51 10.80
CA THR A 111 11.86 4.74 10.03
C THR A 111 12.74 4.81 8.79
N SER A 112 13.76 3.96 8.74
CA SER A 112 14.69 3.90 7.63
C SER A 112 14.04 3.24 6.42
N LEU A 113 14.27 3.85 5.25
CA LEU A 113 14.00 3.24 3.95
C LEU A 113 15.01 2.12 3.63
N GLU A 114 16.21 2.23 4.17
CA GLU A 114 17.37 1.40 3.82
C GLU A 114 17.70 0.35 4.90
N GLY A 115 16.98 0.35 6.02
CA GLY A 115 17.29 -0.48 7.19
C GLY A 115 18.44 0.08 8.04
N PRO A 116 19.04 -0.73 8.92
CA PRO A 116 18.69 -2.14 9.16
C PRO A 116 17.31 -2.26 9.82
N TYR A 117 16.46 -3.12 9.28
CA TYR A 117 15.14 -3.41 9.83
C TYR A 117 14.84 -4.90 9.69
N VAL A 118 14.39 -5.53 10.77
CA VAL A 118 14.00 -6.95 10.81
C VAL A 118 12.66 -7.09 11.49
N THR A 119 11.77 -7.89 10.91
CA THR A 119 10.62 -8.46 11.61
C THR A 119 10.81 -9.95 11.81
N VAL A 120 10.42 -10.45 12.98
CA VAL A 120 10.43 -11.86 13.36
C VAL A 120 9.04 -12.20 13.85
N ARG A 121 8.33 -13.02 13.08
CA ARG A 121 7.02 -13.57 13.45
C ARG A 121 7.18 -15.02 13.87
N THR A 122 6.89 -15.29 15.13
CA THR A 122 6.93 -16.65 15.70
C THR A 122 5.52 -17.18 15.85
N TYR A 123 5.24 -18.32 15.22
CA TYR A 123 3.97 -19.02 15.30
C TYR A 123 4.00 -20.12 16.35
N GLN A 124 2.86 -20.33 17.00
CA GLN A 124 2.65 -21.45 17.92
C GLN A 124 2.93 -22.79 17.20
N PRO A 125 3.60 -23.76 17.85
CA PRO A 125 3.86 -25.07 17.28
C PRO A 125 2.61 -25.75 16.73
N GLY A 126 2.67 -26.21 15.48
CA GLY A 126 1.58 -26.95 14.85
C GLY A 126 0.45 -26.11 14.24
N VAL A 127 0.46 -24.78 14.37
CA VAL A 127 -0.59 -23.89 13.83
C VAL A 127 -0.81 -24.04 12.31
N GLN A 128 0.22 -24.42 11.58
CA GLN A 128 0.18 -24.65 10.13
C GLN A 128 -0.82 -25.74 9.69
N ARG A 129 -1.35 -26.54 10.64
CA ARG A 129 -2.40 -27.54 10.38
C ARG A 129 -3.78 -26.90 10.22
N TYR A 130 -3.99 -25.72 10.78
CA TYR A 130 -5.30 -25.06 10.86
C TYR A 130 -5.30 -23.70 10.17
N THR A 131 -4.15 -23.03 10.13
CA THR A 131 -4.01 -21.70 9.54
C THR A 131 -2.98 -21.74 8.41
N PRO A 132 -3.34 -21.33 7.17
CA PRO A 132 -2.36 -21.20 6.11
C PRO A 132 -1.33 -20.14 6.49
N LEU A 133 -0.05 -20.49 6.39
CA LEU A 133 1.04 -19.56 6.61
C LEU A 133 1.16 -18.61 5.41
N PRO A 134 1.48 -17.32 5.63
CA PRO A 134 1.69 -16.39 4.53
C PRO A 134 2.86 -16.85 3.66
N GLU A 135 2.76 -16.57 2.36
CA GLU A 135 3.86 -16.82 1.43
C GLU A 135 5.01 -15.84 1.69
N LEU A 136 6.25 -16.20 1.31
CA LEU A 136 7.41 -15.33 1.57
C LEU A 136 7.33 -14.02 0.77
N GLU A 137 6.77 -14.11 -0.44
CA GLU A 137 6.38 -13.02 -1.31
C GLU A 137 5.48 -12.01 -0.57
N GLU A 138 4.51 -12.49 0.22
CA GLU A 138 3.58 -11.64 0.96
C GLU A 138 4.28 -10.88 2.11
N LEU A 139 5.32 -11.47 2.70
CA LEU A 139 6.12 -10.81 3.74
C LEU A 139 7.01 -9.71 3.17
N VAL A 140 7.59 -9.93 1.99
CA VAL A 140 8.32 -8.87 1.26
C VAL A 140 7.37 -7.74 0.89
N GLU A 141 6.18 -8.08 0.40
CA GLU A 141 5.17 -7.08 0.07
C GLU A 141 4.67 -6.31 1.29
N ARG A 142 4.47 -6.97 2.45
CA ARG A 142 4.13 -6.30 3.72
C ARG A 142 5.20 -5.30 4.14
N GLU A 143 6.48 -5.61 3.91
CA GLU A 143 7.57 -4.69 4.22
C GLU A 143 7.61 -3.48 3.26
N ARG A 144 7.29 -3.67 1.99
CA ARG A 144 7.12 -2.55 1.07
C ARG A 144 5.89 -1.72 1.38
N ASP A 145 4.81 -2.36 1.82
CA ASP A 145 3.61 -1.67 2.29
C ASP A 145 3.93 -0.82 3.51
N ARG A 146 4.73 -1.31 4.46
CA ARG A 146 5.25 -0.49 5.56
C ARG A 146 5.98 0.75 5.04
N VAL A 147 6.92 0.60 4.11
CA VAL A 147 7.66 1.73 3.52
C VAL A 147 6.70 2.72 2.86
N TYR A 148 5.73 2.23 2.09
CA TYR A 148 4.74 3.09 1.46
C TYR A 148 3.85 3.77 2.50
N GLU A 149 3.35 3.07 3.51
CA GLU A 149 2.44 3.56 4.55
C GLU A 149 3.11 4.49 5.57
N GLN A 150 4.40 4.33 5.82
CA GLN A 150 5.14 5.14 6.78
C GLN A 150 5.91 6.28 6.10
N LEU A 151 6.55 6.02 4.96
CA LEU A 151 7.46 6.96 4.29
C LEU A 151 6.84 7.61 3.04
N GLY A 152 5.77 7.03 2.49
CA GLY A 152 5.08 7.56 1.31
C GLY A 152 5.83 7.28 0.01
N ILE A 153 6.81 6.38 0.08
CA ILE A 153 7.66 6.00 -1.04
C ILE A 153 7.09 4.72 -1.61
N ASP A 154 6.61 4.79 -2.86
CA ASP A 154 6.27 3.60 -3.61
C ASP A 154 7.54 3.09 -4.30
N GLU A 155 8.09 1.99 -3.80
CA GLU A 155 9.25 1.32 -4.43
C GLU A 155 8.88 0.67 -5.78
N GLY A 156 7.59 0.71 -6.14
CA GLY A 156 7.06 0.15 -7.37
C GLY A 156 6.98 -1.38 -7.31
N ASP A 157 6.48 -1.94 -8.41
CA ASP A 157 6.53 -3.38 -8.65
C ASP A 157 7.87 -3.69 -9.30
N SER A 158 8.88 -4.01 -8.48
CA SER A 158 10.10 -4.59 -9.03
C SER A 158 9.78 -6.03 -9.39
N PRO A 159 10.09 -6.52 -10.62
CA PRO A 159 9.97 -7.93 -10.92
C PRO A 159 11.00 -8.66 -10.05
N GLY A 160 10.57 -9.07 -8.86
CA GLY A 160 11.40 -9.77 -7.90
C GLY A 160 12.09 -10.92 -8.60
N GLN A 161 13.42 -10.90 -8.64
CA GLN A 161 14.16 -12.10 -9.02
C GLN A 161 14.03 -13.06 -7.84
N VAL A 162 13.03 -13.94 -7.91
CA VAL A 162 12.81 -14.97 -6.90
C VAL A 162 14.05 -15.85 -6.83
N ARG A 163 14.89 -15.60 -5.82
CA ARG A 163 16.06 -16.41 -5.52
C ARG A 163 15.70 -17.29 -4.33
N ALA A 164 15.19 -18.49 -4.61
CA ALA A 164 15.03 -19.52 -3.59
C ALA A 164 16.42 -20.05 -3.18
N LEU A 165 17.10 -19.33 -2.29
CA LEU A 165 18.36 -19.76 -1.69
C LEU A 165 18.06 -20.50 -0.39
N ARG A 166 18.73 -21.64 -0.20
CA ARG A 166 18.92 -22.21 1.14
C ARG A 166 20.13 -21.51 1.74
N GLU A 167 19.88 -20.62 2.69
CA GLU A 167 20.93 -20.01 3.50
C GLU A 167 20.82 -20.50 4.95
N TRP A 168 21.69 -19.98 5.79
CA TRP A 168 21.78 -20.33 7.21
C TRP A 168 21.61 -19.05 8.03
N ILE A 169 20.78 -19.15 9.06
CA ILE A 169 20.63 -18.12 10.09
C ILE A 169 21.06 -18.75 11.42
N SER A 170 21.80 -18.00 12.23
CA SER A 170 22.21 -18.48 13.55
C SER A 170 21.03 -18.36 14.52
N VAL A 171 20.62 -19.47 15.13
CA VAL A 171 19.63 -19.50 16.20
C VAL A 171 20.33 -20.01 17.45
N GLU A 172 20.52 -19.12 18.44
CA GLU A 172 21.27 -19.43 19.67
C GLU A 172 22.68 -19.97 19.42
N GLY A 173 23.32 -19.47 18.37
CA GLY A 173 24.66 -19.88 17.94
C GLY A 173 24.70 -21.10 17.01
N GLU A 174 23.58 -21.80 16.82
CA GLU A 174 23.49 -22.95 15.92
C GLU A 174 22.99 -22.52 14.52
N PRO A 175 23.63 -22.96 13.42
CA PRO A 175 23.19 -22.62 12.07
C PRO A 175 21.92 -23.41 11.69
N VAL A 176 20.84 -22.70 11.41
CA VAL A 176 19.55 -23.28 10.98
C VAL A 176 19.27 -22.94 9.53
N ALA A 177 18.90 -23.95 8.74
CA ALA A 177 18.57 -23.76 7.34
C ALA A 177 17.27 -22.94 7.20
N VAL A 178 17.32 -21.91 6.36
CA VAL A 178 16.17 -21.03 6.07
C VAL A 178 15.84 -21.08 4.58
N GLN A 179 14.54 -21.12 4.28
CA GLN A 179 14.04 -20.90 2.92
C GLN A 179 13.87 -19.40 2.71
N ILE A 180 14.57 -18.82 1.72
CA ILE A 180 14.56 -17.38 1.48
C ILE A 180 13.86 -17.03 0.16
N HIS A 181 13.14 -15.92 0.18
CA HIS A 181 12.72 -15.16 -0.99
C HIS A 181 13.39 -13.78 -0.90
N GLU A 182 14.20 -13.41 -1.89
CA GLU A 182 14.94 -12.13 -1.94
C GLU A 182 14.44 -11.29 -3.11
N GLU A 183 14.15 -10.02 -2.87
CA GLU A 183 13.88 -9.02 -3.89
C GLU A 183 14.89 -7.88 -3.82
N ARG A 184 15.67 -7.73 -4.89
CA ARG A 184 16.66 -6.66 -5.01
C ARG A 184 16.02 -5.39 -5.53
N GLY A 185 16.37 -4.26 -4.91
CA GLY A 185 15.94 -2.95 -5.37
C GLY A 185 16.42 -2.67 -6.80
N ALA A 186 15.58 -2.00 -7.59
CA ALA A 186 15.95 -1.55 -8.92
C ALA A 186 17.08 -0.50 -8.84
N GLY A 187 18.25 -0.82 -9.41
CA GLY A 187 19.40 0.09 -9.47
C GLY A 187 20.73 -0.66 -9.53
N SER A 188 21.78 0.01 -10.01
CA SER A 188 23.16 -0.47 -9.88
C SER A 188 23.88 0.29 -8.78
N GLY A 189 24.57 -0.41 -7.88
CA GLY A 189 25.43 0.19 -6.86
C GLY A 189 24.98 -0.07 -5.42
N PRO A 190 25.68 0.51 -4.43
CA PRO A 190 25.45 0.25 -3.01
C PRO A 190 24.04 0.62 -2.53
N SER A 191 23.38 1.61 -3.15
CA SER A 191 21.99 1.97 -2.83
C SER A 191 20.99 0.87 -3.25
N ALA A 192 21.30 0.04 -4.24
CA ALA A 192 20.45 -1.10 -4.61
C ALA A 192 20.49 -2.20 -3.54
N GLN A 193 21.64 -2.41 -2.91
CA GLN A 193 21.80 -3.35 -1.80
C GLN A 193 21.06 -2.86 -0.55
N ALA A 194 21.11 -1.56 -0.28
CA ALA A 194 20.38 -0.91 0.81
C ALA A 194 18.84 -1.06 0.67
N ARG A 195 18.33 -1.21 -0.55
CA ARG A 195 16.90 -1.44 -0.86
C ARG A 195 16.54 -2.91 -1.05
N THR A 196 17.45 -3.83 -0.76
CA THR A 196 17.16 -5.26 -0.83
C THR A 196 16.28 -5.65 0.35
N VAL A 197 15.16 -6.31 0.04
CA VAL A 197 14.25 -6.89 1.03
C VAL A 197 14.22 -8.39 0.80
N TRP A 198 14.21 -9.15 1.89
CA TRP A 198 14.08 -10.59 1.81
C TRP A 198 13.16 -11.09 2.92
N ALA A 199 12.53 -12.23 2.67
CA ALA A 199 11.74 -12.95 3.63
C ALA A 199 12.27 -14.38 3.78
N GLY A 200 12.33 -14.87 5.00
CA GLY A 200 12.82 -16.19 5.36
C GLY A 200 11.78 -16.99 6.13
N ARG A 201 11.75 -18.31 5.91
CA ARG A 201 10.98 -19.27 6.72
C ARG A 201 11.90 -20.37 7.23
N LEU A 202 11.83 -20.64 8.53
CA LEU A 202 12.55 -21.70 9.20
C LEU A 202 11.67 -22.38 10.26
N LEU A 203 12.06 -23.59 10.66
CA LEU A 203 11.40 -24.37 11.70
C LEU A 203 12.37 -24.51 12.89
N VAL A 204 11.97 -24.03 14.06
CA VAL A 204 12.78 -24.05 15.28
C VAL A 204 11.97 -24.67 16.41
N TYR A 205 12.43 -25.81 16.94
CA TYR A 205 11.74 -26.58 17.99
C TYR A 205 10.23 -26.80 17.74
N GLY A 206 9.82 -26.97 16.48
CA GLY A 206 8.42 -27.17 16.09
C GLY A 206 7.62 -25.89 15.86
N SER A 207 8.12 -24.73 16.26
CA SER A 207 7.58 -23.42 15.91
C SER A 207 8.02 -23.02 14.50
N VAL A 208 7.10 -22.44 13.74
CA VAL A 208 7.45 -21.82 12.46
C VAL A 208 7.84 -20.37 12.73
N VAL A 209 9.02 -19.98 12.26
CA VAL A 209 9.51 -18.61 12.36
C VAL A 209 9.57 -18.03 10.96
N LEU A 210 8.91 -16.89 10.78
CA LEU A 210 8.99 -16.08 9.57
C LEU A 210 9.80 -14.83 9.87
N ILE A 211 10.73 -14.50 8.98
CA ILE A 211 11.62 -13.34 9.12
C ILE A 211 11.44 -12.47 7.90
N CYS A 212 11.38 -11.16 8.05
CA CYS A 212 11.56 -10.22 6.94
C CYS A 212 12.70 -9.28 7.28
N GLY A 213 13.69 -9.15 6.41
CA GLY A 213 14.87 -8.32 6.61
C GLY A 213 15.03 -7.30 5.50
N ARG A 214 15.42 -6.09 5.88
CA ARG A 214 15.77 -4.98 4.98
C ARG A 214 17.09 -4.34 5.42
N GLY A 215 18.00 -4.13 4.48
CA GLY A 215 19.30 -3.52 4.76
C GLY A 215 20.26 -4.39 5.57
N ILE A 216 19.91 -5.66 5.82
CA ILE A 216 20.69 -6.62 6.60
C ILE A 216 20.67 -7.97 5.89
N GLY A 217 21.81 -8.66 5.82
CA GLY A 217 21.89 -9.99 5.23
C GLY A 217 21.32 -11.07 6.16
N PRO A 218 20.81 -12.20 5.63
CA PRO A 218 20.34 -13.31 6.46
C PRO A 218 21.41 -13.86 7.41
N ALA A 219 22.65 -13.98 6.93
CA ALA A 219 23.80 -14.44 7.72
C ALA A 219 24.20 -13.48 8.86
N ASP A 220 23.75 -12.23 8.80
CA ASP A 220 24.02 -11.20 9.82
C ASP A 220 22.97 -11.21 10.94
N ILE A 221 21.92 -12.02 10.81
CA ILE A 221 20.87 -12.17 11.81
C ILE A 221 21.21 -13.32 12.76
N GLU A 222 21.16 -13.02 14.06
CA GLU A 222 21.19 -13.99 15.13
C GLU A 222 19.86 -13.95 15.86
N LEU A 223 19.13 -15.08 15.87
CA LEU A 223 17.91 -15.21 16.64
C LEU A 223 18.21 -15.81 18.01
N SER A 224 17.55 -15.27 19.03
CA SER A 224 17.56 -15.81 20.39
C SER A 224 16.14 -15.93 20.90
N HIS A 225 15.84 -16.97 21.69
CA HIS A 225 14.60 -16.97 22.45
C HIS A 225 14.55 -15.75 23.37
N LEU A 226 13.38 -15.13 23.47
CA LEU A 226 13.17 -14.05 24.41
C LEU A 226 13.16 -14.58 25.83
N ARG A 227 13.81 -13.84 26.73
CA ARG A 227 13.71 -14.06 28.17
C ARG A 227 12.74 -13.04 28.77
N HIS A 228 12.28 -13.29 30.00
CA HIS A 228 11.34 -12.41 30.67
C HIS A 228 11.81 -10.94 30.76
N HIS A 229 13.11 -10.68 30.86
CA HIS A 229 13.64 -9.31 30.89
C HIS A 229 13.59 -8.60 29.53
N ASP A 230 13.44 -9.33 28.43
CA ASP A 230 13.33 -8.75 27.09
C ASP A 230 11.91 -8.25 26.79
N TYR A 231 10.88 -8.76 27.49
CA TYR A 231 9.48 -8.44 27.22
C TYR A 231 9.16 -6.96 27.41
N GLU A 232 9.74 -6.34 28.43
CA GLU A 232 9.56 -4.92 28.71
C GLU A 232 10.05 -4.06 27.54
N ARG A 233 11.18 -4.42 26.93
CA ARG A 233 11.77 -3.74 25.77
C ARG A 233 10.79 -3.67 24.60
N PHE A 234 10.19 -4.81 24.23
CA PHE A 234 9.25 -4.88 23.11
C PHE A 234 7.90 -4.23 23.43
N THR A 235 7.47 -4.28 24.69
CA THR A 235 6.21 -3.66 25.15
C THR A 235 6.30 -2.14 25.16
N VAL A 236 7.37 -1.57 25.74
CA VAL A 236 7.63 -0.13 25.74
C VAL A 236 7.82 0.37 24.30
N GLY A 237 8.58 -0.39 23.50
CA GLY A 237 8.80 -0.06 22.10
C GLY A 237 7.53 -0.08 21.27
N ARG A 238 6.56 -0.96 21.53
CA ARG A 238 5.26 -0.95 20.84
C ARG A 238 4.56 0.40 20.98
N ALA A 239 4.56 0.97 22.18
CA ALA A 239 3.96 2.29 22.39
C ALA A 239 4.71 3.39 21.59
N ALA A 240 6.03 3.30 21.48
CA ALA A 240 6.82 4.23 20.65
C ALA A 240 6.53 4.06 19.15
N LEU A 241 6.51 2.81 18.66
CA LEU A 241 6.16 2.47 17.28
C LEU A 241 4.79 3.02 16.91
N LEU A 242 3.75 2.74 17.71
CA LEU A 242 2.39 3.19 17.45
C LEU A 242 2.29 4.73 17.43
N ARG A 243 2.91 5.41 18.41
CA ARG A 243 2.96 6.90 18.41
C ARG A 243 3.56 7.44 17.12
N GLN A 244 4.64 6.83 16.65
CA GLN A 244 5.31 7.27 15.42
C GLN A 244 4.48 7.00 14.16
N VAL A 245 3.88 5.81 14.05
CA VAL A 245 2.97 5.47 12.95
C VAL A 245 1.80 6.46 12.90
N HIS A 246 1.18 6.77 14.04
CA HIS A 246 0.11 7.76 14.10
C HIS A 246 0.58 9.18 13.72
N ALA A 247 1.76 9.62 14.19
CA ALA A 247 2.31 10.92 13.83
C ALA A 247 2.54 11.04 12.32
N ARG A 248 3.16 10.03 11.70
CA ARG A 248 3.37 9.97 10.24
C ARG A 248 2.08 9.92 9.44
N ARG A 249 1.09 9.14 9.89
CA ARG A 249 -0.23 9.08 9.28
C ARG A 249 -0.90 10.46 9.28
N ARG A 250 -0.82 11.20 10.40
CA ARG A 250 -1.34 12.57 10.51
C ARG A 250 -0.62 13.54 9.58
N GLU A 251 0.71 13.50 9.53
CA GLU A 251 1.51 14.33 8.62
C GLU A 251 1.10 14.12 7.16
N ARG A 252 0.94 12.86 6.76
CA ARG A 252 0.52 12.48 5.42
C ARG A 252 -0.89 12.95 5.10
N LEU A 253 -1.86 12.70 5.98
CA LEU A 253 -3.23 13.16 5.77
C LEU A 253 -3.26 14.69 5.63
N ALA A 254 -2.49 15.42 6.44
CA ALA A 254 -2.35 16.86 6.30
C ALA A 254 -1.70 17.27 4.97
N GLN A 255 -0.71 16.52 4.47
CA GLN A 255 -0.09 16.75 3.16
C GLN A 255 -1.08 16.50 2.02
N VAL A 256 -1.82 15.38 2.06
CA VAL A 256 -2.86 15.04 1.08
C VAL A 256 -3.97 16.09 1.06
N GLN A 257 -4.41 16.55 2.24
CA GLN A 257 -5.38 17.63 2.35
C GLN A 257 -4.84 18.93 1.73
N ARG A 258 -3.58 19.29 2.00
CA ARG A 258 -2.95 20.47 1.37
C ARG A 258 -2.87 20.35 -0.15
N SER A 259 -2.48 19.18 -0.68
CA SER A 259 -2.44 18.97 -2.13
C SER A 259 -3.83 19.03 -2.75
N ASN A 260 -4.84 18.46 -2.09
CA ASN A 260 -6.22 18.48 -2.59
C ASN A 260 -6.84 19.88 -2.53
N LEU A 261 -6.49 20.70 -1.53
CA LEU A 261 -6.87 22.11 -1.50
C LEU A 261 -6.19 22.92 -2.61
N ALA A 262 -4.99 22.50 -3.05
CA ALA A 262 -4.29 23.10 -4.18
C ALA A 262 -4.85 22.67 -5.55
N LEU A 263 -5.65 21.60 -5.62
CA LEU A 263 -6.37 21.22 -6.84
C LEU A 263 -7.46 22.25 -7.14
N THR A 264 -7.12 23.22 -7.98
CA THR A 264 -8.03 24.28 -8.40
C THR A 264 -8.54 24.04 -9.81
N GLY A 265 -9.79 24.42 -10.04
CA GLY A 265 -10.41 24.39 -11.35
C GLY A 265 -10.53 22.99 -11.93
N LEU A 266 -10.24 22.83 -13.23
CA LEU A 266 -10.41 21.56 -13.95
C LEU A 266 -9.40 20.47 -13.53
N ASP A 267 -8.33 20.83 -12.82
CA ASP A 267 -7.35 19.86 -12.32
C ASP A 267 -7.95 18.91 -11.28
N ALA A 268 -8.98 19.34 -10.55
CA ALA A 268 -9.70 18.47 -9.63
C ALA A 268 -10.44 17.35 -10.37
N HIS A 269 -11.11 17.68 -11.48
CA HIS A 269 -11.77 16.69 -12.34
C HIS A 269 -10.75 15.76 -13.00
N ARG A 270 -9.64 16.30 -13.52
CA ARG A 270 -8.56 15.48 -14.12
C ARG A 270 -7.99 14.48 -13.15
N ALA A 271 -7.57 14.94 -11.97
CA ALA A 271 -6.95 14.10 -10.96
C ALA A 271 -7.89 12.96 -10.53
N LEU A 272 -9.18 13.26 -10.33
CA LEU A 272 -10.19 12.26 -10.02
C LEU A 272 -10.30 11.23 -11.15
N LEU A 273 -10.53 11.67 -12.38
CA LEU A 273 -10.74 10.79 -13.53
C LEU A 273 -9.53 9.89 -13.83
N GLU A 274 -8.32 10.46 -13.79
CA GLU A 274 -7.08 9.71 -13.98
C GLU A 274 -6.92 8.65 -12.89
N PHE A 275 -7.15 8.99 -11.62
CA PHE A 275 -7.12 8.05 -10.51
C PHE A 275 -8.16 6.94 -10.67
N SER A 276 -9.42 7.26 -10.98
CA SER A 276 -10.48 6.26 -11.12
C SER A 276 -10.18 5.29 -12.27
N VAL A 277 -9.66 5.77 -13.40
CA VAL A 277 -9.24 4.93 -14.54
C VAL A 277 -8.08 4.02 -14.17
N GLU A 278 -7.01 4.57 -13.59
CA GLU A 278 -5.84 3.81 -13.17
C GLU A 278 -6.25 2.69 -12.20
N ARG A 279 -7.09 3.03 -11.22
CA ARG A 279 -7.63 2.10 -10.23
C ARG A 279 -8.46 0.99 -10.85
N ALA A 280 -9.40 1.31 -11.72
CA ALA A 280 -10.25 0.30 -12.35
C ALA A 280 -9.44 -0.69 -13.21
N LEU A 281 -8.43 -0.19 -13.93
CA LEU A 281 -7.53 -1.03 -14.73
C LEU A 281 -6.65 -1.92 -13.84
N ALA A 282 -6.10 -1.37 -12.75
CA ALA A 282 -5.33 -2.16 -11.79
C ALA A 282 -6.18 -3.27 -11.16
N HIS A 283 -7.41 -2.97 -10.74
CA HIS A 283 -8.34 -3.98 -10.22
C HIS A 283 -8.70 -5.04 -11.26
N ARG A 284 -8.88 -4.65 -12.52
CA ARG A 284 -9.11 -5.60 -13.60
C ARG A 284 -7.89 -6.51 -13.79
N ALA A 285 -6.69 -5.97 -13.86
CA ALA A 285 -5.45 -6.74 -13.99
C ALA A 285 -5.29 -7.71 -12.81
N HIS A 286 -5.56 -7.24 -11.59
CA HIS A 286 -5.56 -8.06 -10.38
C HIS A 286 -6.54 -9.24 -10.49
N ARG A 287 -7.81 -8.99 -10.87
CA ARG A 287 -8.82 -10.05 -11.06
C ARG A 287 -8.43 -11.04 -12.15
N LEU A 288 -8.03 -10.55 -13.32
CA LEU A 288 -7.66 -11.40 -14.48
C LEU A 288 -6.43 -12.26 -14.21
N SER A 289 -5.53 -11.79 -13.35
CA SER A 289 -4.34 -12.53 -12.93
C SER A 289 -4.59 -13.47 -11.75
N CYS A 290 -5.83 -13.61 -11.28
CA CYS A 290 -6.19 -14.34 -10.06
C CYS A 290 -5.34 -13.91 -8.85
N GLY A 291 -5.07 -12.61 -8.73
CA GLY A 291 -4.30 -12.04 -7.62
C GLY A 291 -2.77 -12.08 -7.77
N ARG A 292 -2.25 -12.57 -8.91
CA ARG A 292 -0.80 -12.56 -9.20
C ARG A 292 -0.28 -11.16 -9.49
N ALA A 293 -0.99 -10.38 -10.31
CA ALA A 293 -0.74 -8.95 -10.47
C ALA A 293 -1.29 -8.24 -9.23
N LYS A 294 -0.42 -7.62 -8.44
CA LYS A 294 -0.83 -6.89 -7.24
C LYS A 294 -1.39 -5.52 -7.64
N LEU A 295 -2.27 -4.99 -6.80
CA LEU A 295 -2.72 -3.62 -6.93
C LEU A 295 -1.56 -2.68 -6.51
N PRO A 296 -1.23 -1.65 -7.31
CA PRO A 296 -0.31 -0.61 -6.88
C PRO A 296 -0.76 -0.05 -5.53
N ARG A 297 0.19 0.16 -4.60
CA ARG A 297 -0.11 0.47 -3.19
C ARG A 297 -1.00 1.70 -3.03
N ARG A 298 -0.77 2.72 -3.87
CA ARG A 298 -1.58 3.94 -3.93
C ARG A 298 -3.05 3.71 -4.31
N LEU A 299 -3.37 2.59 -4.96
CA LEU A 299 -4.71 2.25 -5.45
C LEU A 299 -5.42 1.21 -4.59
N ARG A 300 -4.75 0.67 -3.55
CA ARG A 300 -5.33 -0.30 -2.62
C ARG A 300 -6.35 0.35 -1.69
N VAL A 301 -6.14 1.61 -1.34
CA VAL A 301 -7.09 2.41 -0.57
C VAL A 301 -8.30 2.73 -1.46
N ALA A 302 -9.48 2.87 -0.83
CA ALA A 302 -10.68 3.37 -1.49
C ALA A 302 -10.42 4.70 -2.23
N GLU A 303 -11.37 5.09 -3.08
CA GLU A 303 -11.27 6.34 -3.83
C GLU A 303 -11.13 7.49 -2.81
N PRO A 304 -10.10 8.35 -2.92
CA PRO A 304 -9.85 9.37 -1.93
C PRO A 304 -11.08 10.27 -1.83
N PRO A 305 -11.84 10.26 -0.70
CA PRO A 305 -13.07 11.04 -0.59
C PRO A 305 -12.77 12.53 -0.81
N GLU A 306 -11.56 12.98 -0.49
CA GLU A 306 -11.14 14.36 -0.69
C GLU A 306 -11.01 14.76 -2.16
N GLN A 307 -10.58 13.85 -3.06
CA GLN A 307 -10.50 14.12 -4.49
C GLN A 307 -11.90 14.21 -5.10
N TRP A 308 -12.77 13.28 -4.71
CA TRP A 308 -14.18 13.32 -5.10
C TRP A 308 -14.85 14.62 -4.66
N GLU A 309 -14.71 14.98 -3.39
CA GLU A 309 -15.26 16.23 -2.87
C GLU A 309 -14.66 17.47 -3.53
N ALA A 310 -13.37 17.46 -3.87
CA ALA A 310 -12.74 18.55 -4.62
C ALA A 310 -13.39 18.71 -5.99
N ALA A 311 -13.56 17.63 -6.75
CA ALA A 311 -14.23 17.66 -8.05
C ALA A 311 -15.69 18.14 -7.94
N VAL A 312 -16.46 17.64 -6.95
CA VAL A 312 -17.83 18.10 -6.68
C VAL A 312 -17.88 19.59 -6.36
N ARG A 313 -16.98 20.10 -5.50
CA ARG A 313 -16.91 21.54 -5.19
C ARG A 313 -16.60 22.38 -6.43
N GLN A 314 -15.70 21.93 -7.31
CA GLN A 314 -15.39 22.66 -8.54
C GLN A 314 -16.56 22.58 -9.53
N GLN A 315 -17.24 21.44 -9.62
CA GLN A 315 -18.43 21.27 -10.45
C GLN A 315 -19.54 22.25 -10.02
N MET A 316 -19.85 22.34 -8.72
CA MET A 316 -20.81 23.31 -8.18
C MET A 316 -20.43 24.75 -8.56
N ARG A 317 -19.14 25.10 -8.51
CA ARG A 317 -18.65 26.45 -8.85
C ARG A 317 -18.77 26.77 -10.34
N TYR A 318 -18.49 25.82 -11.21
CA TYR A 318 -18.48 26.06 -12.66
C TYR A 318 -19.85 25.93 -13.31
N ALA A 319 -20.64 24.95 -12.89
CA ALA A 319 -21.95 24.66 -13.48
C ALA A 319 -23.11 25.31 -12.71
N GLY A 320 -22.88 25.83 -11.51
CA GLY A 320 -23.94 26.37 -10.65
C GLY A 320 -24.88 25.31 -10.08
N GLU A 321 -24.48 24.03 -10.18
CA GLU A 321 -25.23 22.88 -9.69
C GLU A 321 -25.28 22.81 -8.16
N SER A 322 -26.35 22.24 -7.62
CA SER A 322 -26.39 21.83 -6.21
C SER A 322 -25.37 20.72 -5.94
N ARG A 323 -25.05 20.45 -4.66
CA ARG A 323 -24.10 19.39 -4.30
C ARG A 323 -24.52 18.01 -4.81
N VAL A 324 -25.83 17.72 -4.79
CA VAL A 324 -26.38 16.43 -5.25
C VAL A 324 -26.23 16.31 -6.77
N GLU A 325 -26.67 17.31 -7.52
CA GLU A 325 -26.53 17.35 -8.98
C GLU A 325 -25.06 17.28 -9.41
N ALA A 326 -24.18 18.03 -8.74
CA ALA A 326 -22.75 17.96 -9.00
C ALA A 326 -22.18 16.57 -8.73
N GLY A 327 -22.60 15.91 -7.66
CA GLY A 327 -22.23 14.52 -7.36
C GLY A 327 -22.69 13.54 -8.44
N GLU A 328 -23.92 13.69 -8.93
CA GLU A 328 -24.48 12.89 -10.03
C GLU A 328 -23.73 13.13 -11.35
N SER A 329 -23.46 14.40 -11.69
CA SER A 329 -22.68 14.79 -12.87
C SER A 329 -21.27 14.19 -12.86
N ILE A 330 -20.56 14.26 -11.73
CA ILE A 330 -19.25 13.62 -11.55
C ILE A 330 -19.37 12.09 -11.64
N GLY A 331 -20.37 11.49 -11.00
CA GLY A 331 -20.59 10.03 -11.08
C GLY A 331 -20.85 9.53 -12.49
N LEU A 332 -21.65 10.26 -13.28
CA LEU A 332 -21.87 9.95 -14.69
C LEU A 332 -20.59 10.11 -15.52
N MET A 333 -19.79 11.13 -15.23
CA MET A 333 -18.49 11.36 -15.88
C MET A 333 -17.52 10.21 -15.63
N VAL A 334 -17.35 9.81 -14.36
CA VAL A 334 -16.49 8.68 -13.97
C VAL A 334 -17.00 7.39 -14.61
N ALA A 335 -18.30 7.10 -14.53
CA ALA A 335 -18.88 5.91 -15.15
C ALA A 335 -18.67 5.85 -16.67
N HIS A 336 -18.79 6.99 -17.35
CA HIS A 336 -18.54 7.11 -18.80
C HIS A 336 -17.10 6.76 -19.13
N LEU A 337 -16.14 7.34 -18.40
CA LEU A 337 -14.72 7.13 -18.65
C LEU A 337 -14.28 5.71 -18.28
N LEU A 338 -14.78 5.15 -17.17
CA LEU A 338 -14.49 3.77 -16.78
C LEU A 338 -15.00 2.76 -17.82
N GLY A 339 -16.23 2.95 -18.30
CA GLY A 339 -16.75 2.11 -19.37
C GLY A 339 -15.86 2.16 -20.62
N LEU A 340 -15.31 3.34 -20.93
CA LEU A 340 -14.45 3.54 -22.09
C LEU A 340 -13.09 2.86 -21.88
N ALA A 341 -12.49 3.02 -20.70
CA ALA A 341 -11.22 2.42 -20.33
C ALA A 341 -11.25 0.88 -20.43
N GLU A 342 -12.40 0.28 -20.11
CA GLU A 342 -12.57 -1.17 -20.21
C GLU A 342 -12.53 -1.70 -21.66
N ARG A 343 -12.95 -0.89 -22.63
CA ARG A 343 -13.22 -1.31 -24.02
C ARG A 343 -12.24 -0.73 -25.03
N ALA A 344 -11.62 0.40 -24.71
CA ALA A 344 -10.73 1.14 -25.59
C ALA A 344 -9.30 1.17 -25.01
N GLN A 345 -8.45 0.27 -25.50
CA GLN A 345 -7.04 0.18 -25.07
C GLN A 345 -6.25 1.47 -25.29
N TRP A 346 -6.63 2.29 -26.26
CA TRP A 346 -5.96 3.56 -26.57
C TRP A 346 -6.18 4.63 -25.50
N LEU A 347 -7.16 4.49 -24.60
CA LEU A 347 -7.45 5.51 -23.59
C LEU A 347 -6.31 5.66 -22.57
N VAL A 348 -5.59 4.59 -22.29
CA VAL A 348 -4.66 4.52 -21.16
C VAL A 348 -3.28 4.99 -21.58
N GLY A 349 -2.72 5.98 -20.86
CA GLY A 349 -1.34 6.44 -21.06
C GLY A 349 -1.04 7.09 -22.41
N SER A 350 -2.05 7.36 -23.24
CA SER A 350 -1.88 7.96 -24.56
C SER A 350 -2.28 9.44 -24.60
N ALA A 351 -1.75 10.19 -25.58
CA ALA A 351 -2.15 11.57 -25.81
C ALA A 351 -3.64 11.69 -26.22
N GLN A 352 -4.16 10.69 -26.93
CA GLN A 352 -5.58 10.61 -27.33
C GLN A 352 -6.48 10.39 -26.10
N GLY A 353 -6.02 9.55 -25.17
CA GLY A 353 -6.71 9.31 -23.90
C GLY A 353 -6.86 10.58 -23.07
N ARG A 354 -5.76 11.32 -22.89
CA ARG A 354 -5.79 12.64 -22.24
C ARG A 354 -6.74 13.61 -22.95
N ALA A 355 -6.73 13.65 -24.27
CA ALA A 355 -7.66 14.49 -25.03
C ALA A 355 -9.14 14.08 -24.84
N ALA A 356 -9.44 12.78 -24.78
CA ALA A 356 -10.81 12.31 -24.54
C ALA A 356 -11.31 12.68 -23.15
N LEU A 357 -10.42 12.62 -22.15
CA LEU A 357 -10.67 13.09 -20.79
C LEU A 357 -11.00 14.60 -20.78
N GLU A 358 -10.20 15.43 -21.46
CA GLU A 358 -10.49 16.88 -21.57
C GLU A 358 -11.84 17.17 -22.22
N GLU A 359 -12.18 16.46 -23.30
CA GLU A 359 -13.46 16.65 -23.99
C GLU A 359 -14.64 16.26 -23.10
N LEU A 360 -14.50 15.18 -22.33
CA LEU A 360 -15.49 14.74 -21.36
C LEU A 360 -15.69 15.78 -20.25
N ILE A 361 -14.59 16.31 -19.68
CA ILE A 361 -14.68 17.40 -18.70
C ILE A 361 -15.39 18.61 -19.31
N ARG A 362 -15.00 19.05 -20.51
CA ARG A 362 -15.60 20.22 -21.16
C ARG A 362 -17.09 20.05 -21.44
N TYR A 363 -17.49 18.86 -21.90
CA TYR A 363 -18.89 18.54 -22.13
C TYR A 363 -19.71 18.62 -20.85
N THR A 364 -19.26 17.98 -19.77
CA THR A 364 -20.03 17.90 -18.53
C THR A 364 -19.97 19.19 -17.70
N VAL A 365 -18.81 19.85 -17.61
CA VAL A 365 -18.64 21.06 -16.76
C VAL A 365 -19.27 22.29 -17.41
N PHE A 366 -19.16 22.44 -18.73
CA PHE A 366 -19.56 23.66 -19.43
C PHE A 366 -20.73 23.48 -20.40
N ALA A 367 -21.33 22.28 -20.49
CA ALA A 367 -22.32 21.94 -21.51
C ALA A 367 -21.85 22.31 -22.94
N SER A 368 -20.53 22.24 -23.18
CA SER A 368 -19.93 22.72 -24.42
C SER A 368 -20.25 21.80 -25.59
N GLN A 369 -20.43 22.39 -26.77
CA GLN A 369 -20.43 21.62 -28.02
C GLN A 369 -18.99 21.21 -28.34
N VAL A 370 -18.61 20.06 -27.83
CA VAL A 370 -17.29 19.45 -28.07
C VAL A 370 -17.32 18.57 -29.32
N PRO A 371 -16.21 18.43 -30.05
CA PRO A 371 -16.10 17.46 -31.15
C PRO A 371 -16.55 16.03 -30.79
N SER A 372 -16.36 15.59 -29.55
CA SER A 372 -16.83 14.28 -29.07
C SER A 372 -18.33 14.21 -28.73
N LEU A 373 -19.14 15.25 -29.00
CA LEU A 373 -20.57 15.31 -28.68
C LEU A 373 -21.36 14.06 -29.11
N PRO A 374 -21.17 13.49 -30.33
CA PRO A 374 -21.85 12.25 -30.70
C PRO A 374 -21.59 11.08 -29.76
N ALA A 375 -20.38 11.00 -29.17
CA ALA A 375 -20.03 9.96 -28.21
C ALA A 375 -20.72 10.17 -26.86
N HIS A 376 -20.87 11.42 -26.40
CA HIS A 376 -21.60 11.73 -25.17
C HIS A 376 -23.10 11.43 -25.29
N LEU A 377 -23.72 11.76 -26.42
CA LEU A 377 -25.12 11.42 -26.68
C LEU A 377 -25.35 9.91 -26.76
N ALA A 378 -24.43 9.19 -27.43
CA ALA A 378 -24.49 7.74 -27.51
C ALA A 378 -24.32 7.06 -26.14
N TRP A 379 -23.50 7.62 -25.24
CA TRP A 379 -23.39 7.15 -23.86
C TRP A 379 -24.69 7.35 -23.07
N ALA A 380 -25.32 8.51 -23.19
CA ALA A 380 -26.62 8.75 -22.56
C ALA A 380 -27.68 7.75 -23.05
N GLU A 381 -27.64 7.39 -24.34
CA GLU A 381 -28.51 6.35 -24.90
C GLU A 381 -28.19 4.96 -24.35
N LEU A 382 -26.90 4.60 -24.23
CA LEU A 382 -26.49 3.35 -23.59
C LEU A 382 -27.02 3.24 -22.15
N ALA A 383 -26.94 4.31 -21.36
CA ALA A 383 -27.48 4.33 -20.00
C ALA A 383 -29.00 4.07 -19.96
N ARG A 384 -29.76 4.61 -20.93
CA ARG A 384 -31.21 4.32 -21.07
C ARG A 384 -31.46 2.90 -21.55
N SER A 385 -30.74 2.45 -22.58
CA SER A 385 -30.89 1.14 -23.21
C SER A 385 -30.60 -0.03 -22.27
N ARG A 386 -29.73 0.14 -21.25
CA ARG A 386 -29.51 -0.85 -20.19
C ARG A 386 -30.79 -1.25 -19.44
N ARG A 387 -31.81 -0.39 -19.41
CA ARG A 387 -33.13 -0.68 -18.79
C ARG A 387 -34.06 -1.44 -19.72
N LEU A 388 -33.81 -1.44 -21.03
CA LEU A 388 -34.67 -2.04 -22.05
C LEU A 388 -34.29 -3.50 -22.34
N GLY A 389 -33.05 -3.90 -22.03
CA GLY A 389 -32.57 -5.28 -22.17
C GLY A 389 -31.14 -5.37 -22.71
N PRO A 390 -30.54 -6.57 -22.70
CA PRO A 390 -29.15 -6.77 -23.09
C PRO A 390 -28.88 -6.47 -24.57
N GLU A 391 -29.79 -6.83 -25.48
CA GLU A 391 -29.63 -6.60 -26.93
C GLU A 391 -29.61 -5.10 -27.28
N ALA A 392 -30.53 -4.32 -26.69
CA ALA A 392 -30.57 -2.88 -26.87
C ALA A 392 -29.31 -2.21 -26.30
N ALA A 393 -28.85 -2.66 -25.13
CA ALA A 393 -27.61 -2.18 -24.52
C ALA A 393 -26.38 -2.48 -25.39
N GLU A 394 -26.28 -3.66 -25.99
CA GLU A 394 -25.16 -4.04 -26.87
C GLU A 394 -25.14 -3.19 -28.15
N LEU A 395 -26.30 -2.91 -28.75
CA LEU A 395 -26.38 -2.02 -29.91
C LEU A 395 -25.96 -0.59 -29.56
N ALA A 396 -26.46 -0.04 -28.44
CA ALA A 396 -26.09 1.29 -27.98
C ALA A 396 -24.60 1.38 -27.61
N GLU A 397 -24.03 0.32 -27.03
CA GLU A 397 -22.61 0.23 -26.70
C GLU A 397 -21.73 0.28 -27.96
N ARG A 398 -22.09 -0.47 -29.00
CA ARG A 398 -21.39 -0.42 -30.29
C ARG A 398 -21.44 0.96 -30.93
N ALA A 399 -22.60 1.61 -30.91
CA ALA A 399 -22.76 2.97 -31.43
C ALA A 399 -21.89 3.97 -30.66
N TRP A 400 -21.84 3.83 -29.34
CA TRP A 400 -21.01 4.65 -28.46
C TRP A 400 -19.50 4.50 -28.72
N LEU A 401 -19.00 3.26 -28.80
CA LEU A 401 -17.59 3.00 -29.12
C LEU A 401 -17.23 3.48 -30.53
N ALA A 402 -18.11 3.29 -31.51
CA ALA A 402 -17.90 3.78 -32.88
C ALA A 402 -17.82 5.31 -32.95
N ALA A 403 -18.59 6.02 -32.12
CA ALA A 403 -18.54 7.48 -32.05
C ALA A 403 -17.20 7.99 -31.50
N TRP A 404 -16.68 7.37 -30.44
CA TRP A 404 -15.34 7.69 -29.91
C TRP A 404 -14.23 7.38 -30.92
N GLU A 405 -14.32 6.26 -31.63
CA GLU A 405 -13.35 5.86 -32.64
C GLU A 405 -13.33 6.82 -33.84
N ARG A 406 -14.50 7.33 -34.26
CA ARG A 406 -14.60 8.37 -35.28
C ARG A 406 -13.94 9.68 -34.83
N TRP A 407 -14.29 10.17 -33.63
CA TRP A 407 -13.68 11.38 -33.05
C TRP A 407 -12.15 11.26 -33.01
N ARG A 408 -11.63 10.10 -32.58
CA ARG A 408 -10.19 9.82 -32.51
C ARG A 408 -9.51 9.93 -33.88
N ARG A 409 -10.14 9.39 -34.93
CA ARG A 409 -9.61 9.45 -36.30
C ARG A 409 -9.64 10.87 -36.85
N GLU A 410 -10.75 11.58 -36.69
CA GLU A 410 -10.92 12.95 -37.16
C GLU A 410 -9.91 13.92 -36.52
N ARG A 411 -9.51 13.69 -35.27
CA ARG A 411 -8.51 14.50 -34.58
C ARG A 411 -7.06 14.29 -35.08
N ASN A 412 -6.77 13.14 -35.68
CA ASN A 412 -5.44 12.82 -36.19
C ASN A 412 -5.23 13.25 -37.66
N HIS A 413 -6.30 13.72 -38.32
CA HIS A 413 -6.29 14.28 -39.67
C HIS A 413 -6.34 15.80 -39.57
#